data_AF-A0A6J1QIW1-F1
#
_entry.id   AF-A0A6J1QIW1-F1
#
_cell.length_a   1.000
_cell.length_b   1.000
_cell.length_c   1.000
_cell.angle_alpha   90.00
_cell.angle_beta   90.00
_cell.angle_gamma   90.00
#
_symmetry.space_group_name_H-M   'P 1'
#
loop_
_entity.id
_entity.type
_entity.pdbx_description
1 polymer ?
#
loop_
_entity_poly.entity_id
_entity_poly.type
_entity_poly.pdbx_seq_one_letter_code
_entity_poly.pdbx_strand_id
1 'polypeptide(L)'
;MSDLKVDLSVPFPSAREAEVAYQVLRVDKEPSRSGVTKKLTLNDNILEVSYSGKEARKVRVALTSFFDNILLVTETIQRFGPPEPTYTHY
;
A
#
# COMPACT_ATOMS: atom_id res chain seq x y z
N MET A 1 0.32 -27.15 -5.67
CA MET A 1 -0.51 -26.32 -4.79
C MET A 1 -0.48 -24.92 -5.35
N SER A 2 -1.65 -24.37 -5.69
CA SER A 2 -1.77 -23.01 -6.20
C SER A 2 -1.55 -22.03 -5.06
N ASP A 3 -0.74 -20.99 -5.26
CA ASP A 3 -0.60 -19.93 -4.27
C ASP A 3 -1.91 -19.14 -4.17
N LEU A 4 -2.32 -18.80 -2.95
CA LEU A 4 -3.44 -17.89 -2.71
C LEU A 4 -3.03 -16.50 -3.17
N LYS A 5 -3.88 -15.85 -3.95
CA LYS A 5 -3.65 -14.49 -4.47
C LYS A 5 -4.81 -13.58 -4.10
N VAL A 6 -4.49 -12.38 -3.63
CA VAL A 6 -5.45 -11.33 -3.31
C VAL A 6 -4.97 -10.05 -3.97
N ASP A 7 -5.79 -9.48 -4.84
CA ASP A 7 -5.53 -8.22 -5.52
C ASP A 7 -6.51 -7.16 -4.99
N LEU A 8 -5.99 -5.98 -4.66
CA LEU A 8 -6.77 -4.86 -4.14
C LEU A 8 -6.42 -3.59 -4.93
N SER A 9 -7.43 -2.74 -5.11
CA SER A 9 -7.30 -1.43 -5.74
C SER A 9 -7.92 -0.39 -4.82
N VAL A 10 -7.13 0.61 -4.43
CA VAL A 10 -7.56 1.69 -3.53
C VAL A 10 -7.50 3.00 -4.29
N PRO A 11 -8.65 3.58 -4.67
CA PRO A 11 -8.70 4.88 -5.33
C PRO A 11 -8.46 6.01 -4.31
N PHE A 12 -7.66 6.99 -4.70
CA PHE A 12 -7.44 8.24 -3.96
C PHE A 12 -8.11 9.41 -4.67
N PRO A 13 -8.49 10.47 -3.94
CA PRO A 13 -9.07 11.70 -4.50
C PRO A 13 -8.19 12.39 -5.56
N SER A 14 -6.87 12.28 -5.45
CA SER A 14 -5.93 12.82 -6.45
C SER A 14 -4.76 11.90 -6.71
N ALA A 15 -4.16 12.00 -7.90
CA ALA A 15 -2.93 11.30 -8.25
C ALA A 15 -1.77 11.63 -7.30
N ARG A 16 -1.71 12.87 -6.80
CA ARG A 16 -0.68 13.32 -5.86
C ARG A 16 -0.81 12.63 -4.50
N GLU A 17 -2.02 12.48 -3.98
CA GLU A 17 -2.26 11.75 -2.73
C GLU A 17 -1.93 10.26 -2.89
N ALA A 18 -2.31 9.66 -4.02
CA ALA A 18 -1.96 8.28 -4.35
C ALA A 18 -0.44 8.08 -4.43
N GLU A 19 0.27 9.04 -5.03
CA GLU A 19 1.73 9.05 -5.09
C GLU A 19 2.34 9.13 -3.69
N VAL A 20 1.91 10.08 -2.85
CA VAL A 20 2.40 10.21 -1.47
C VAL A 20 2.18 8.90 -0.71
N ALA A 21 0.99 8.30 -0.81
CA ALA A 21 0.70 7.03 -0.16
C ALA A 21 1.57 5.88 -0.68
N TYR A 22 1.77 5.79 -1.99
CA TYR A 22 2.67 4.82 -2.61
C TYR A 22 4.11 4.96 -2.11
N GLN A 23 4.62 6.19 -2.04
CA GLN A 23 5.99 6.48 -1.59
C GLN A 23 6.23 6.05 -0.14
N VAL A 24 5.24 6.22 0.73
CA VAL A 24 5.30 5.76 2.12
C VAL A 24 5.22 4.23 2.20
N LEU A 25 4.23 3.62 1.55
CA LEU A 25 3.90 2.20 1.70
C LEU A 25 4.84 1.24 0.94
N ARG A 26 5.60 1.74 -0.06
CA ARG A 26 6.54 0.91 -0.84
C ARG A 26 7.78 0.50 -0.05
N VAL A 27 8.13 1.25 1.01
CA VAL A 27 9.33 1.01 1.81
C VAL A 27 9.14 -0.20 2.73
N ASP A 28 7.90 -0.48 3.12
CA ASP A 28 7.52 -1.62 3.96
C ASP A 28 7.52 -2.93 3.18
N LYS A 29 8.69 -3.48 2.85
CA LYS A 29 8.78 -4.82 2.29
C LYS A 29 8.38 -5.85 3.34
N GLU A 30 7.57 -6.82 2.93
CA GLU A 30 7.26 -7.98 3.77
C GLU A 30 8.58 -8.66 4.18
N PRO A 31 8.77 -9.01 5.46
CA PRO A 31 9.98 -9.69 5.89
C PRO A 31 10.09 -11.02 5.16
N SER A 32 11.30 -11.41 4.75
CA SER A 32 11.55 -12.62 3.94
C SER A 32 11.02 -13.92 4.55
N ARG A 33 10.79 -13.93 5.87
CA ARG A 33 10.24 -15.06 6.64
C ARG A 33 8.70 -15.10 6.68
N SER A 34 8.01 -14.08 6.16
CA SER A 34 6.54 -13.99 6.21
C SER A 34 5.86 -15.07 5.36
N GLY A 35 6.53 -15.63 4.36
CA GLY A 35 5.94 -16.57 3.40
C GLY A 35 4.86 -15.93 2.52
N VAL A 36 4.83 -14.59 2.45
CA VAL A 36 3.89 -13.78 1.67
C VAL A 36 4.70 -12.80 0.82
N THR A 37 4.30 -12.67 -0.44
CA THR A 37 4.87 -11.67 -1.36
C THR A 37 3.88 -10.54 -1.52
N LYS A 38 4.36 -9.29 -1.40
CA LYS A 38 3.61 -8.06 -1.66
C LYS A 38 4.18 -7.39 -2.91
N LYS A 39 3.32 -7.10 -3.88
CA LYS A 39 3.63 -6.22 -5.03
C LYS A 39 2.73 -5.00 -4.96
N LEU A 40 3.33 -3.82 -4.86
CA LEU A 40 2.63 -2.54 -4.81
C LEU A 40 2.94 -1.77 -6.09
N THR A 41 1.90 -1.32 -6.79
CA THR A 41 1.98 -0.50 -8.00
C THR A 41 1.07 0.71 -7.86
N LEU A 42 1.44 1.80 -8.55
CA LEU A 42 0.64 3.02 -8.62
C LEU A 42 0.21 3.21 -10.07
N ASN A 43 -1.09 3.38 -10.28
CA ASN A 43 -1.69 3.63 -11.57
C ASN A 43 -2.54 4.90 -11.47
N ASP A 44 -1.93 6.04 -11.80
CA ASP A 44 -2.50 7.37 -11.64
C ASP A 44 -2.98 7.64 -10.19
N ASN A 45 -4.28 7.74 -9.95
CA ASN A 45 -4.85 7.91 -8.61
C ASN A 45 -5.23 6.60 -7.91
N ILE A 46 -4.90 5.44 -8.48
CA ILE A 46 -5.25 4.13 -7.94
C ILE A 46 -3.99 3.43 -7.43
N LEU A 47 -3.99 3.10 -6.14
CA LEU A 47 -2.97 2.27 -5.53
C LEU A 47 -3.38 0.80 -5.66
N GLU A 48 -2.59 0.03 -6.41
CA GLU A 48 -2.83 -1.39 -6.66
C GLU A 48 -1.87 -2.23 -5.81
N VAL A 49 -2.40 -3.20 -5.07
CA VAL A 49 -1.59 -4.13 -4.30
C VAL A 49 -1.98 -5.57 -4.57
N SER A 50 -0.97 -6.42 -4.75
CA SER A 50 -1.13 -7.84 -4.98
C SER A 50 -0.36 -8.61 -3.92
N TYR A 51 -1.08 -9.43 -3.17
CA TYR A 51 -0.55 -10.33 -2.17
C TYR A 51 -0.63 -11.77 -2.67
N SER A 52 0.46 -12.52 -2.52
CA SER A 52 0.48 -13.96 -2.81
C SER A 52 1.15 -14.76 -1.70
N GLY A 53 0.60 -15.91 -1.34
CA GLY A 53 1.19 -16.79 -0.33
C GLY A 53 0.57 -18.18 -0.26
N LYS A 54 1.22 -19.10 0.44
CA LYS A 54 0.77 -20.50 0.56
C LYS A 54 -0.26 -20.74 1.65
N GLU A 55 -0.29 -19.88 2.68
CA GLU A 55 -1.15 -20.03 3.85
C GLU A 55 -2.09 -18.83 3.97
N ALA A 56 -3.40 -19.09 3.95
CA ALA A 56 -4.42 -18.04 4.08
C ALA A 56 -4.25 -17.20 5.36
N ARG A 57 -3.83 -17.83 6.46
CA ARG A 57 -3.56 -17.13 7.73
C ARG A 57 -2.48 -16.05 7.57
N LYS A 58 -1.40 -16.35 6.86
CA LYS A 58 -0.28 -15.42 6.66
C LYS A 58 -0.68 -14.28 5.72
N VAL A 59 -1.36 -14.59 4.62
CA VAL A 59 -1.91 -13.59 3.69
C VAL A 59 -2.86 -12.64 4.44
N ARG A 60 -3.75 -13.18 5.29
CA ARG A 60 -4.65 -12.37 6.12
C ARG A 60 -3.90 -11.43 7.04
N VAL A 61 -2.87 -11.89 7.75
CA VAL A 61 -2.07 -11.05 8.66
C VAL A 61 -1.37 -9.92 7.91
N ALA A 62 -0.78 -10.21 6.75
CA ALA A 62 -0.13 -9.21 5.90
C ALA A 62 -1.13 -8.17 5.37
N LEU A 63 -2.31 -8.61 4.93
CA LEU A 63 -3.39 -7.72 4.50
C LEU A 63 -3.91 -6.84 5.63
N THR A 64 -4.10 -7.38 6.84
CA THR A 64 -4.51 -6.58 8.01
C THR A 64 -3.48 -5.48 8.30
N SER A 65 -2.19 -5.82 8.35
CA SER A 65 -1.14 -4.82 8.56
C SER A 65 -1.11 -3.75 7.46
N PHE A 66 -1.40 -4.11 6.22
CA PHE A 66 -1.50 -3.15 5.12
C PHE A 66 -2.67 -2.19 5.29
N PHE A 67 -3.84 -2.68 5.72
CA PHE A 67 -5.00 -1.84 6.00
C PHE A 67 -4.74 -0.87 7.17
N ASP A 68 -4.02 -1.31 8.19
CA ASP A 68 -3.64 -0.40 9.29
C ASP A 68 -2.69 0.70 8.79
N ASN A 69 -1.70 0.34 7.95
CA ASN A 69 -0.76 1.32 7.40
C ASN A 69 -1.44 2.30 6.43
N ILE A 70 -2.33 1.84 5.55
CA ILE A 70 -3.02 2.74 4.62
C ILE A 70 -3.98 3.67 5.35
N LEU A 71 -4.66 3.19 6.40
CA LEU A 71 -5.51 4.02 7.24
C LEU A 71 -4.68 5.14 7.89
N LEU A 72 -3.54 4.80 8.51
CA LEU A 72 -2.63 5.77 9.11
C LEU A 72 -2.16 6.83 8.09
N VAL A 73 -1.80 6.39 6.87
CA VAL A 73 -1.37 7.32 5.81
C VAL A 73 -2.52 8.24 5.40
N THR A 74 -3.73 7.71 5.21
CA THR A 74 -4.90 8.54 4.85
C THR A 74 -5.27 9.54 5.94
N GLU A 75 -5.24 9.13 7.22
CA GLU A 75 -5.47 10.04 8.35
C GLU A 75 -4.39 11.13 8.43
N THR A 76 -3.13 10.78 8.13
CA THR A 76 -2.01 11.72 8.10
C THR A 76 -2.20 12.75 6.98
N ILE A 77 -2.55 12.31 5.77
CA ILE A 77 -2.86 13.21 4.65
C ILE A 77 -4.05 14.11 5.00
N GLN A 78 -5.11 13.57 5.61
CA GLN A 78 -6.27 14.37 6.00
C GLN A 78 -5.94 15.41 7.07
N ARG A 79 -5.07 15.08 8.03
CA ARG A 79 -4.73 15.94 9.16
C ARG A 79 -3.69 17.01 8.82
N PHE A 80 -2.76 16.71 7.92
CA PHE A 80 -1.60 17.57 7.63
C PHE A 80 -1.49 18.00 6.15
N GLY A 81 -2.42 17.58 5.30
CA GLY A 81 -2.48 17.97 3.89
C GLY A 81 -3.22 19.28 3.64
N PRO A 82 -3.49 19.61 2.36
CA PRO A 82 -3.24 18.81 1.16
C PRO A 82 -1.74 18.75 0.79
N PRO A 83 -1.29 17.69 0.11
CA PRO A 83 0.11 17.58 -0.31
C PRO A 83 0.47 18.67 -1.33
N GLU A 84 1.61 19.33 -1.12
CA GLU A 84 2.15 20.30 -2.07
C GLU A 84 2.31 19.67 -3.47
N PRO A 85 1.97 20.42 -4.55
CA PRO A 85 1.97 19.91 -5.92
C PRO A 85 3.38 19.54 -6.40
N THR A 86 4.42 20.11 -5.78
CA THR A 86 5.82 19.86 -6.14
C THR A 86 6.68 19.80 -4.89
N TYR A 87 7.60 18.84 -4.83
CA TYR A 87 8.58 18.76 -3.76
C TYR A 87 9.74 19.73 -4.08
N THR A 88 9.73 20.91 -3.48
CA THR A 88 10.68 22.01 -3.75
C THR A 88 11.93 22.00 -2.86
N HIS A 89 12.11 21.00 -2.00
CA HIS A 89 13.27 20.91 -1.11
C HIS A 89 14.42 20.12 -1.76
N TYR A 90 15.08 20.74 -2.75
CA TYR A 90 16.47 20.49 -3.14
C TYR A 90 17.08 21.74 -3.77
#